data_AF-A0A1Z9LSL3-F1
#
_entry.id   AF-A0A1Z9LSL3-F1
#
_cell.length_a   1.000
_cell.length_b   1.000
_cell.length_c   1.000
_cell.angle_alpha   90.00
_cell.angle_beta   90.00
_cell.angle_gamma   90.00
#
_symmetry.space_group_name_H-M   'P 1'
#
loop_
_entity.id
_entity.type
_entity.pdbx_description
1 polymer ?
#
loop_
_entity_poly.entity_id
_entity_poly.type
_entity_poly.pdbx_seq_one_letter_code
_entity_poly.pdbx_strand_id
1 'polypeptide(L)'
;MLGSTKIYGCLADPIDHVKAPTIFTSIFKEKNIDAVMVPIHVKKENLKNVIKSLKKIRNFEGMTVTIPHKKTMANICDHLEQDAVFTQSVNWIKFDKDRKLIGNNFDGQGFVAGFLSQNFLIKNKKVCIFGAGGAAVSIACSLAKHKIKSLQIINRNFDKAYELINKIKIIDKDLLVEVTKYKDNYLLNDYDIIINATSLGLHKDDKLPFDVSETSSNAVIADIIMQPLETKLLKKAKKLGRPVLFGKYMIESQIDLAGNFLDLW
;
A
#
# COMPACT_ATOMS: atom_id res chain seq x y z
N MET A 1 1.62 -6.21 31.17
CA MET A 1 0.96 -7.25 30.34
C MET A 1 0.30 -8.23 31.29
N LEU A 2 -0.92 -8.64 31.00
CA LEU A 2 -1.72 -9.58 31.79
C LEU A 2 -1.85 -10.91 31.04
N GLY A 3 -2.38 -11.95 31.69
CA GLY A 3 -2.73 -13.20 31.02
C GLY A 3 -3.86 -13.07 29.98
N SER A 4 -4.66 -12.00 30.07
CA SER A 4 -5.74 -11.65 29.13
C SER A 4 -5.27 -10.95 27.86
N THR A 5 -4.02 -10.48 27.81
CA THR A 5 -3.54 -9.61 26.74
C THR A 5 -3.66 -10.31 25.36
N LYS A 6 -4.30 -9.60 24.42
CA LYS A 6 -4.41 -10.02 23.01
C LYS A 6 -3.10 -9.79 22.27
N ILE A 7 -2.78 -10.68 21.34
CA ILE A 7 -1.55 -10.64 20.55
C ILE A 7 -1.89 -10.37 19.09
N TYR A 8 -1.25 -9.35 18.54
CA TYR A 8 -1.20 -9.08 17.11
C TYR A 8 0.22 -9.29 16.58
N GLY A 9 0.33 -9.61 15.29
CA GLY A 9 1.62 -9.80 14.61
C GLY A 9 1.97 -8.70 13.61
N CYS A 10 3.25 -8.62 13.28
CA CYS A 10 3.74 -8.00 12.06
C CYS A 10 4.64 -9.02 11.34
N LEU A 11 4.18 -9.56 10.21
CA LEU A 11 4.84 -10.65 9.51
C LEU A 11 5.60 -10.15 8.27
N ALA A 12 6.90 -10.44 8.21
CA ALA A 12 7.78 -10.03 7.11
C ALA A 12 9.00 -10.95 6.95
N ASP A 13 9.72 -10.75 5.84
CA ASP A 13 11.09 -11.26 5.65
C ASP A 13 11.85 -10.37 4.64
N PRO A 14 12.92 -9.64 5.03
CA PRO A 14 13.44 -9.49 6.40
C PRO A 14 12.50 -8.69 7.31
N ILE A 15 12.63 -8.85 8.63
CA ILE A 15 11.73 -8.18 9.60
C ILE A 15 12.25 -6.82 10.12
N ASP A 16 13.56 -6.59 10.11
CA ASP A 16 14.20 -5.51 10.90
C ASP A 16 13.73 -4.08 10.57
N HIS A 17 13.17 -3.88 9.38
CA HIS A 17 12.72 -2.58 8.89
C HIS A 17 11.28 -2.23 9.28
N VAL A 18 10.51 -3.17 9.85
CA VAL A 18 9.09 -2.94 10.13
C VAL A 18 8.89 -2.06 11.36
N LYS A 19 7.96 -1.09 11.26
CA LYS A 19 7.64 -0.16 12.36
C LYS A 19 6.29 -0.44 13.02
N ALA A 20 5.46 -1.30 12.41
CA ALA A 20 4.10 -1.57 12.89
C ALA A 20 4.05 -2.07 14.35
N PRO A 21 4.95 -2.95 14.85
CA PRO A 21 4.93 -3.38 16.25
C PRO A 21 4.98 -2.21 17.24
N THR A 22 5.89 -1.26 17.03
CA THR A 22 6.04 -0.08 17.89
C THR A 22 4.82 0.83 17.79
N ILE A 23 4.36 1.11 16.56
CA ILE A 23 3.23 2.02 16.30
C ILE A 23 1.94 1.48 16.93
N PHE A 24 1.56 0.24 16.62
CA PHE A 24 0.31 -0.33 17.11
C PHE A 24 0.33 -0.58 18.60
N THR A 25 1.46 -1.00 19.18
CA THR A 25 1.55 -1.16 20.63
C THR A 25 1.39 0.18 21.37
N SER A 26 1.91 1.29 20.81
CA SER A 26 1.66 2.63 21.36
C SER A 26 0.17 2.98 21.29
N ILE A 27 -0.46 2.77 20.13
CA ILE A 27 -1.88 3.06 19.92
C ILE A 27 -2.77 2.23 20.85
N PHE A 28 -2.47 0.94 21.04
CA PHE A 28 -3.21 0.10 21.98
C PHE A 28 -3.13 0.66 23.40
N LYS A 29 -1.94 1.09 23.83
CA LYS A 29 -1.75 1.73 25.14
C LYS A 29 -2.54 3.05 25.25
N GLU A 30 -2.46 3.92 24.24
CA GLU A 30 -3.17 5.21 24.21
C GLU A 30 -4.70 5.04 24.23
N LYS A 31 -5.21 4.00 23.57
CA LYS A 31 -6.65 3.67 23.53
C LYS A 31 -7.11 2.77 24.68
N ASN A 32 -6.25 2.44 25.65
CA ASN A 32 -6.54 1.50 26.74
C ASN A 32 -7.01 0.11 26.27
N ILE A 33 -6.48 -0.37 25.16
CA ILE A 33 -6.73 -1.72 24.62
C ILE A 33 -5.66 -2.67 25.19
N ASP A 34 -6.08 -3.75 25.86
CA ASP A 34 -5.17 -4.79 26.39
C ASP A 34 -4.63 -5.68 25.27
N ALA A 35 -3.72 -5.13 24.47
CA ALA A 35 -3.10 -5.79 23.33
C ALA A 35 -1.63 -5.39 23.13
N VAL A 36 -0.87 -6.26 22.47
CA VAL A 36 0.49 -5.99 22.00
C VAL A 36 0.64 -6.43 20.55
N MET A 37 1.45 -5.73 19.78
CA MET A 37 1.89 -6.20 18.47
C MET A 37 3.35 -6.64 18.51
N VAL A 38 3.65 -7.85 18.03
CA VAL A 38 5.01 -8.41 18.00
C VAL A 38 5.51 -8.65 16.57
N PRO A 39 6.81 -8.47 16.29
CA PRO A 39 7.39 -8.86 15.00
C PRO A 39 7.42 -10.40 14.87
N ILE A 40 7.11 -10.89 13.67
CA ILE A 40 7.07 -12.32 13.33
C ILE A 40 7.87 -12.53 12.04
N HIS A 41 9.13 -12.95 12.19
CA HIS A 41 10.04 -13.17 11.05
C HIS A 41 9.86 -14.58 10.48
N VAL A 42 9.32 -14.67 9.27
CA VAL A 42 8.94 -15.96 8.67
C VAL A 42 9.42 -16.01 7.23
N LYS A 43 10.20 -17.02 6.87
CA LYS A 43 10.56 -17.29 5.47
C LYS A 43 9.36 -17.80 4.67
N LYS A 44 9.35 -17.57 3.35
CA LYS A 44 8.22 -17.90 2.44
C LYS A 44 7.73 -19.33 2.58
N GLU A 45 8.66 -20.28 2.66
CA GLU A 45 8.41 -21.73 2.76
C GLU A 45 7.64 -22.12 4.02
N ASN A 46 7.75 -21.34 5.09
CA ASN A 46 7.15 -21.64 6.38
C ASN A 46 5.81 -20.94 6.61
N LEU A 47 5.42 -20.00 5.74
CA LEU A 47 4.23 -19.16 5.94
C LEU A 47 2.97 -19.98 6.25
N LYS A 48 2.66 -20.99 5.42
CA LYS A 48 1.47 -21.83 5.60
C LYS A 48 1.45 -22.53 6.95
N ASN A 49 2.59 -23.06 7.39
CA ASN A 49 2.69 -23.78 8.65
C ASN A 49 2.56 -22.84 9.85
N VAL A 50 3.18 -21.66 9.78
CA VAL A 50 3.06 -20.63 10.83
C VAL A 50 1.62 -20.17 10.97
N ILE A 51 0.92 -19.86 9.87
CA ILE A 51 -0.48 -19.42 9.92
C ILE A 51 -1.39 -20.52 10.50
N LYS A 52 -1.18 -21.79 10.14
CA LYS A 52 -1.90 -22.92 10.76
C LYS A 52 -1.68 -23.01 12.27
N SER A 53 -0.46 -22.73 12.75
CA SER A 53 -0.14 -22.72 14.18
C SER A 53 -0.77 -21.53 14.88
N LEU A 54 -0.65 -20.31 14.33
CA LEU A 54 -1.25 -19.10 14.90
C LEU A 54 -2.78 -19.18 14.98
N LYS A 55 -3.43 -19.85 14.01
CA LYS A 55 -4.87 -20.15 14.06
C LYS A 55 -5.28 -20.91 15.33
N LYS A 56 -4.39 -21.72 15.92
CA LYS A 56 -4.65 -22.48 17.16
C LYS A 56 -4.44 -21.66 18.45
N ILE A 57 -3.72 -20.54 18.39
CA ILE A 57 -3.46 -19.68 19.55
C ILE A 57 -4.68 -18.78 19.76
N ARG A 58 -5.41 -18.99 20.87
CA ARG A 58 -6.74 -18.38 21.07
C ARG A 58 -6.71 -16.87 21.31
N ASN A 59 -5.63 -16.33 21.87
CA ASN A 59 -5.45 -14.89 22.06
C ASN A 59 -4.64 -14.21 20.94
N PHE A 60 -4.35 -14.91 19.84
CA PHE A 60 -3.75 -14.31 18.65
C PHE A 60 -4.84 -13.88 17.68
N GLU A 61 -5.02 -12.57 17.50
CA GLU A 61 -6.23 -12.01 16.89
C GLU A 61 -6.03 -11.62 15.42
N GLY A 62 -4.83 -11.22 15.04
CA GLY A 62 -4.56 -10.77 13.67
C GLY A 62 -3.11 -10.34 13.46
N MET A 63 -2.78 -9.93 12.24
CA MET A 63 -1.46 -9.37 11.95
C MET A 63 -1.48 -8.49 10.71
N THR A 64 -0.54 -7.57 10.64
CA THR A 64 -0.11 -7.03 9.34
C THR A 64 0.83 -8.01 8.66
N VAL A 65 0.77 -8.05 7.33
CA VAL A 65 1.56 -8.91 6.46
C VAL A 65 2.25 -8.05 5.43
N THR A 66 3.57 -8.17 5.30
CA THR A 66 4.32 -7.42 4.30
C THR A 66 5.19 -8.31 3.43
N ILE A 67 6.07 -7.69 2.63
CA ILE A 67 6.95 -8.38 1.70
C ILE A 67 7.69 -9.50 2.45
N PRO A 68 7.76 -10.70 1.85
CA PRO A 68 7.30 -11.06 0.50
C PRO A 68 5.97 -11.86 0.51
N HIS A 69 5.19 -11.78 1.57
CA HIS A 69 4.12 -12.74 1.87
C HIS A 69 2.73 -12.35 1.37
N LYS A 70 2.50 -11.08 1.02
CA LYS A 70 1.16 -10.54 0.74
C LYS A 70 0.35 -11.35 -0.28
N LYS A 71 0.97 -11.79 -1.38
CA LYS A 71 0.29 -12.60 -2.42
C LYS A 71 -0.03 -14.01 -1.94
N THR A 72 0.93 -14.67 -1.28
CA THR A 72 0.71 -16.00 -0.73
C THR A 72 -0.34 -15.97 0.38
N MET A 73 -0.37 -14.90 1.17
CA MET A 73 -1.39 -14.68 2.21
C MET A 73 -2.80 -14.64 1.62
N ALA A 74 -2.99 -13.95 0.49
CA ALA A 74 -4.27 -13.91 -0.21
C ALA A 74 -4.78 -15.31 -0.60
N ASN A 75 -3.88 -16.22 -0.97
CA ASN A 75 -4.23 -17.59 -1.37
C ASN A 75 -4.52 -18.54 -0.19
N ILE A 76 -4.20 -18.15 1.05
CA ILE A 76 -4.38 -19.00 2.24
C ILE A 76 -5.47 -18.48 3.18
N CYS A 77 -5.97 -17.27 2.96
CA CYS A 77 -7.12 -16.75 3.69
C CYS A 77 -8.36 -17.57 3.33
N ASP A 78 -9.18 -17.87 4.34
CA ASP A 78 -10.47 -18.53 4.17
C ASP A 78 -11.46 -17.57 3.48
N HIS A 79 -11.37 -16.28 3.78
CA HIS A 79 -12.18 -15.22 3.18
C HIS A 79 -11.33 -13.98 2.86
N LEU A 80 -11.59 -13.35 1.72
CA LEU A 80 -10.99 -12.08 1.33
C LEU A 80 -12.05 -10.99 1.30
N GLU A 81 -11.74 -9.85 1.90
CA GLU A 81 -12.54 -8.64 1.73
C GLU A 81 -12.26 -7.98 0.37
N GLN A 82 -13.12 -7.02 0.01
CA GLN A 82 -13.25 -6.51 -1.35
C GLN A 82 -11.92 -6.04 -1.98
N ASP A 83 -11.07 -5.31 -1.24
CA ASP A 83 -9.80 -4.83 -1.79
C ASP A 83 -8.77 -5.95 -1.98
N ALA A 84 -8.73 -6.93 -1.08
CA ALA A 84 -7.89 -8.11 -1.27
C ALA A 84 -8.35 -8.97 -2.45
N VAL A 85 -9.66 -9.06 -2.72
CA VAL A 85 -10.20 -9.76 -3.90
C VAL A 85 -9.68 -9.11 -5.20
N PHE A 86 -9.78 -7.79 -5.34
CA PHE A 86 -9.33 -7.09 -6.54
C PHE A 86 -7.81 -7.13 -6.70
N THR A 87 -7.09 -6.87 -5.60
CA THR A 87 -5.63 -6.77 -5.64
C THR A 87 -4.95 -8.13 -5.69
N GLN A 88 -5.59 -9.20 -5.21
CA GLN A 88 -5.01 -10.53 -4.97
C GLN A 88 -3.75 -10.44 -4.09
N SER A 89 -3.86 -9.64 -3.06
CA SER A 89 -2.80 -9.32 -2.11
C SER A 89 -3.46 -9.02 -0.77
N VAL A 90 -2.83 -9.41 0.33
CA VAL A 90 -3.33 -9.17 1.69
C VAL A 90 -2.21 -8.54 2.50
N ASN A 91 -2.48 -7.39 3.11
CA ASN A 91 -1.54 -6.71 4.01
C ASN A 91 -2.02 -6.68 5.48
N TRP A 92 -3.24 -7.16 5.73
CA TRP A 92 -3.81 -7.34 7.06
C TRP A 92 -4.70 -8.57 7.12
N ILE A 93 -4.60 -9.32 8.22
CA ILE A 93 -5.49 -10.45 8.51
C ILE A 93 -6.05 -10.36 9.92
N LYS A 94 -7.23 -10.95 10.10
CA LYS A 94 -7.80 -11.28 11.40
C LYS A 94 -8.33 -12.70 11.41
N PHE A 95 -8.49 -13.24 12.60
CA PHE A 95 -9.25 -14.46 12.82
C PHE A 95 -10.66 -14.10 13.28
N ASP A 96 -11.68 -14.68 12.67
CA ASP A 96 -13.04 -14.56 13.19
C ASP A 96 -13.27 -15.46 14.43
N LYS A 97 -14.49 -15.43 14.97
CA LYS A 97 -14.90 -16.24 16.12
C LYS A 97 -14.72 -17.76 15.92
N ASP A 98 -14.85 -18.22 14.67
CA ASP A 98 -14.70 -19.62 14.25
C ASP A 98 -13.25 -19.91 13.81
N ARG A 99 -12.35 -18.95 14.02
CA ARG A 99 -10.94 -18.97 13.63
C ARG A 99 -10.73 -19.07 12.12
N LYS A 100 -11.70 -18.68 11.29
CA LYS A 100 -11.46 -18.48 9.87
C LYS A 100 -10.57 -17.26 9.67
N LEU A 101 -9.64 -17.39 8.73
CA LEU A 101 -8.67 -16.36 8.40
C LEU A 101 -9.29 -15.40 7.37
N ILE A 102 -9.53 -14.18 7.79
CA ILE A 102 -10.04 -13.10 6.94
C ILE A 102 -8.87 -12.20 6.57
N GLY A 103 -8.71 -11.90 5.28
CA GLY A 103 -7.66 -11.01 4.78
C GLY A 103 -8.20 -9.80 4.03
N ASN A 104 -7.58 -8.65 4.24
CA ASN A 104 -7.82 -7.46 3.42
C ASN A 104 -6.51 -6.75 3.01
N ASN A 105 -6.61 -5.77 2.12
CA ASN A 105 -5.51 -4.95 1.64
C ASN A 105 -5.83 -3.46 1.73
N PHE A 106 -5.15 -2.76 2.63
CA PHE A 106 -5.32 -1.33 2.86
C PHE A 106 -4.24 -0.47 2.18
N ASP A 107 -3.31 -1.03 1.40
CA ASP A 107 -2.26 -0.23 0.74
C ASP A 107 -2.89 0.85 -0.17
N GLY A 108 -3.87 0.46 -0.99
CA GLY A 108 -4.54 1.38 -1.92
C GLY A 108 -5.40 2.42 -1.22
N GLN A 109 -6.28 1.97 -0.31
CA GLN A 109 -7.13 2.87 0.47
C GLN A 109 -6.30 3.82 1.34
N GLY A 110 -5.22 3.34 1.95
CA GLY A 110 -4.30 4.15 2.74
C GLY A 110 -3.63 5.24 1.92
N PHE A 111 -3.22 4.95 0.68
CA PHE A 111 -2.71 5.97 -0.22
C PHE A 111 -3.75 7.04 -0.52
N VAL A 112 -4.98 6.65 -0.85
CA VAL A 112 -6.06 7.60 -1.15
C VAL A 112 -6.43 8.43 0.07
N ALA A 113 -6.61 7.80 1.23
CA ALA A 113 -6.89 8.50 2.49
C ALA A 113 -5.76 9.48 2.84
N GLY A 114 -4.50 9.09 2.66
CA GLY A 114 -3.35 9.97 2.85
C GLY A 114 -3.30 11.12 1.84
N PHE A 115 -3.71 10.89 0.60
CA PHE A 115 -3.82 11.92 -0.42
C PHE A 115 -4.90 12.96 -0.04
N LEU A 116 -6.07 12.49 0.40
CA LEU A 116 -7.19 13.34 0.81
C LEU A 116 -6.91 14.09 2.12
N SER A 117 -6.20 13.49 3.08
CA SER A 117 -5.85 14.14 4.35
C SER A 117 -4.91 15.34 4.17
N GLN A 118 -4.19 15.40 3.05
CA GLN A 118 -3.39 16.56 2.64
C GLN A 118 -4.17 17.58 1.82
N ASN A 119 -5.50 17.49 1.80
CA ASN A 119 -6.42 18.36 1.05
C ASN A 119 -6.23 18.35 -0.46
N PHE A 120 -5.64 17.28 -1.02
CA PHE A 120 -5.56 17.12 -2.47
C PHE A 120 -6.84 16.46 -3.03
N LEU A 121 -7.14 16.73 -4.31
CA LEU A 121 -8.33 16.23 -4.98
C LEU A 121 -7.99 15.12 -5.99
N ILE A 122 -8.78 14.05 -6.01
CA ILE A 122 -8.59 12.88 -6.90
C ILE A 122 -9.62 12.84 -8.04
N LYS A 123 -10.88 13.19 -7.75
CA LYS A 123 -11.97 13.09 -8.72
C LYS A 123 -11.67 13.91 -9.98
N ASN A 124 -11.95 13.32 -11.14
CA ASN A 124 -11.73 13.91 -12.47
C ASN A 124 -10.26 14.30 -12.78
N LYS A 125 -9.28 13.77 -12.04
CA LYS A 125 -7.86 14.02 -12.28
C LYS A 125 -7.25 13.03 -13.27
N LYS A 126 -6.30 13.48 -14.08
CA LYS A 126 -5.45 12.63 -14.91
C LYS A 126 -4.27 12.14 -14.07
N VAL A 127 -4.11 10.83 -13.93
CA VAL A 127 -3.10 10.23 -13.06
C VAL A 127 -2.07 9.48 -13.89
N CYS A 128 -0.79 9.64 -13.55
CA CYS A 128 0.30 8.82 -14.07
C CYS A 128 0.95 8.02 -12.93
N ILE A 129 1.04 6.70 -13.06
CA ILE A 129 1.71 5.84 -12.09
C ILE A 129 2.93 5.16 -12.72
N PHE A 130 4.08 5.31 -12.07
CA PHE A 130 5.30 4.60 -12.40
C PHE A 130 5.35 3.31 -11.59
N GLY A 131 5.30 2.18 -12.27
CA GLY A 131 5.32 0.84 -11.69
C GLY A 131 3.99 0.09 -11.83
N ALA A 132 4.10 -1.24 -11.89
CA ALA A 132 2.98 -2.18 -11.83
C ALA A 132 3.22 -3.28 -10.78
N GLY A 133 3.88 -2.93 -9.67
CA GLY A 133 4.10 -3.81 -8.52
C GLY A 133 2.88 -3.90 -7.60
N GLY A 134 2.95 -4.68 -6.51
CA GLY A 134 1.80 -4.91 -5.61
C GLY A 134 1.20 -3.63 -5.01
N ALA A 135 2.03 -2.68 -4.60
CA ALA A 135 1.56 -1.37 -4.12
C ALA A 135 0.90 -0.57 -5.26
N ALA A 136 1.53 -0.52 -6.45
CA ALA A 136 0.97 0.16 -7.62
C ALA A 136 -0.40 -0.42 -8.02
N VAL A 137 -0.56 -1.74 -7.99
CA VAL A 137 -1.83 -2.42 -8.24
C VAL A 137 -2.88 -1.96 -7.24
N SER A 138 -2.54 -1.95 -5.95
CA SER A 138 -3.46 -1.55 -4.89
C SER A 138 -3.88 -0.09 -5.02
N ILE A 139 -2.93 0.81 -5.29
CA ILE A 139 -3.17 2.23 -5.50
C ILE A 139 -4.05 2.47 -6.72
N ALA A 140 -3.71 1.89 -7.87
CA ALA A 140 -4.49 2.08 -9.10
C ALA A 140 -5.92 1.54 -8.98
N CYS A 141 -6.11 0.37 -8.34
CA CYS A 141 -7.44 -0.14 -8.03
C CYS A 141 -8.24 0.79 -7.11
N SER A 142 -7.60 1.39 -6.10
CA SER A 142 -8.28 2.34 -5.20
C SER A 142 -8.60 3.68 -5.89
N LEU A 143 -7.71 4.18 -6.74
CA LEU A 143 -7.94 5.38 -7.55
C LEU A 143 -9.12 5.20 -8.53
N ALA A 144 -9.26 4.02 -9.12
CA ALA A 144 -10.40 3.70 -9.99
C ALA A 144 -11.75 3.85 -9.26
N LYS A 145 -11.82 3.46 -7.98
CA LYS A 145 -13.02 3.66 -7.14
C LYS A 145 -13.34 5.15 -6.88
N HIS A 146 -12.37 6.04 -7.06
CA HIS A 146 -12.48 7.48 -6.78
C HIS A 146 -12.73 8.35 -8.02
N LYS A 147 -13.15 7.74 -9.14
CA LYS A 147 -13.58 8.44 -10.37
C LYS A 147 -12.53 9.41 -10.90
N ILE A 148 -11.30 8.93 -11.05
CA ILE A 148 -10.25 9.65 -11.80
C ILE A 148 -10.65 9.77 -13.28
N LYS A 149 -10.10 10.76 -14.00
CA LYS A 149 -10.43 10.99 -15.42
C LYS A 149 -9.74 9.98 -16.33
N SER A 150 -8.47 9.70 -16.07
CA SER A 150 -7.70 8.70 -16.80
C SER A 150 -6.50 8.24 -15.97
N LEU A 151 -5.99 7.05 -16.30
CA LEU A 151 -4.79 6.49 -15.70
C LEU A 151 -3.78 6.12 -16.79
N GLN A 152 -2.58 6.67 -16.68
CA GLN A 152 -1.40 6.20 -17.42
C GLN A 152 -0.56 5.31 -16.52
N ILE A 153 -0.26 4.10 -16.98
CA ILE A 153 0.68 3.18 -16.30
C ILE A 153 1.98 3.18 -17.08
N ILE A 154 3.09 3.48 -16.40
CA ILE A 154 4.43 3.39 -16.96
C ILE A 154 5.15 2.23 -16.28
N ASN A 155 5.53 1.22 -17.05
CA ASN A 155 6.22 0.05 -16.49
C ASN A 155 7.23 -0.55 -17.48
N ARG A 156 8.26 -1.22 -16.96
CA ARG A 156 9.26 -1.92 -17.78
C ARG A 156 8.70 -3.18 -18.44
N ASN A 157 7.88 -3.92 -17.70
CA ASN A 157 7.24 -5.15 -18.17
C ASN A 157 5.78 -4.84 -18.52
N PHE A 158 5.42 -5.01 -19.80
CA PHE A 158 4.08 -4.72 -20.28
C PHE A 158 3.03 -5.69 -19.73
N ASP A 159 3.36 -6.97 -19.61
CA ASP A 159 2.43 -8.00 -19.13
C ASP A 159 1.87 -7.66 -17.76
N LYS A 160 2.72 -7.23 -16.82
CA LYS A 160 2.31 -6.77 -15.49
C LYS A 160 1.38 -5.54 -15.54
N ALA A 161 1.59 -4.65 -16.50
CA ALA A 161 0.75 -3.47 -16.65
C ALA A 161 -0.61 -3.82 -17.30
N TYR A 162 -0.64 -4.75 -18.26
CA TYR A 162 -1.89 -5.27 -18.82
C TYR A 162 -2.70 -6.09 -17.81
N GLU A 163 -2.05 -6.90 -16.97
CA GLU A 163 -2.70 -7.55 -15.83
C GLU A 163 -3.37 -6.53 -14.89
N LEU A 164 -2.70 -5.39 -14.66
CA LEU A 164 -3.26 -4.30 -13.86
C LEU A 164 -4.47 -3.65 -14.55
N ILE A 165 -4.44 -3.43 -15.88
CA ILE A 165 -5.62 -2.94 -16.62
C ILE A 165 -6.82 -3.88 -16.37
N ASN A 166 -6.63 -5.19 -16.49
CA ASN A 166 -7.72 -6.15 -16.30
C ASN A 166 -8.37 -6.01 -14.91
N LYS A 167 -7.55 -5.81 -13.86
CA LYS A 167 -8.05 -5.57 -12.50
C LYS A 167 -8.80 -4.24 -12.38
N ILE A 168 -8.31 -3.18 -13.02
CA ILE A 168 -8.96 -1.87 -13.00
C ILE A 168 -10.31 -1.92 -13.73
N LYS A 169 -10.38 -2.61 -14.87
CA LYS A 169 -11.59 -2.72 -15.69
C LYS A 169 -12.72 -3.50 -15.03
N ILE A 170 -12.42 -4.35 -14.05
CA ILE A 170 -13.42 -4.97 -13.18
C ILE A 170 -14.07 -3.93 -12.24
N ILE A 171 -13.32 -2.91 -11.83
CA ILE A 171 -13.76 -1.86 -10.89
C ILE A 171 -14.45 -0.72 -11.64
N ASP A 172 -13.84 -0.24 -12.72
CA ASP A 172 -14.36 0.83 -13.57
C ASP A 172 -14.09 0.46 -15.04
N LYS A 173 -15.15 0.02 -15.72
CA LYS A 173 -15.11 -0.44 -17.11
C LYS A 173 -14.80 0.70 -18.08
N ASP A 174 -15.25 1.91 -17.76
CA ASP A 174 -15.21 3.07 -18.67
C ASP A 174 -13.96 3.92 -18.45
N LEU A 175 -13.22 3.72 -17.34
CA LEU A 175 -11.98 4.44 -17.08
C LEU A 175 -10.97 4.27 -18.21
N LEU A 176 -10.51 5.37 -18.79
CA LEU A 176 -9.43 5.36 -19.78
C LEU A 176 -8.12 4.98 -19.10
N VAL A 177 -7.54 3.85 -19.52
CA VAL A 177 -6.26 3.35 -19.01
C VAL A 177 -5.32 3.08 -20.18
N GLU A 178 -4.14 3.69 -20.13
CA GLU A 178 -3.09 3.52 -21.12
C GLU A 178 -1.83 2.93 -20.47
N VAL A 179 -1.05 2.19 -21.27
CA VAL A 179 0.24 1.65 -20.83
C VAL A 179 1.33 2.14 -21.77
N THR A 180 2.42 2.62 -21.17
CA THR A 180 3.61 3.03 -21.90
C THR A 180 4.82 2.31 -21.33
N LYS A 181 5.72 1.88 -22.22
CA LYS A 181 7.00 1.29 -21.82
C LYS A 181 7.81 2.32 -21.03
N TYR A 182 8.52 1.86 -20.01
CA TYR A 182 9.54 2.67 -19.35
C TYR A 182 10.60 3.18 -20.37
N LYS A 183 10.87 4.48 -20.38
CA LYS A 183 11.91 5.22 -21.14
C LYS A 183 12.39 6.40 -20.29
N ASP A 184 13.48 7.04 -20.68
CA ASP A 184 14.08 8.09 -19.85
C ASP A 184 13.31 9.43 -19.90
N ASN A 185 12.58 9.71 -20.99
CA ASN A 185 11.91 11.01 -21.21
C ASN A 185 10.40 10.87 -21.43
N TYR A 186 9.63 11.59 -20.62
CA TYR A 186 8.17 11.71 -20.72
C TYR A 186 7.75 13.16 -20.68
N LEU A 187 6.79 13.53 -21.51
CA LEU A 187 6.02 14.75 -21.32
C LEU A 187 4.92 14.43 -20.31
N LEU A 188 4.98 15.06 -19.13
CA LEU A 188 4.08 14.80 -18.00
C LEU A 188 3.23 16.04 -17.64
N ASN A 189 3.29 17.08 -18.47
CA ASN A 189 2.59 18.36 -18.26
C ASN A 189 1.07 18.22 -18.26
N ASP A 190 0.54 17.18 -18.90
CA ASP A 190 -0.89 16.90 -18.97
C ASP A 190 -1.46 16.14 -17.76
N TYR A 191 -0.64 15.74 -16.79
CA TYR A 191 -1.09 14.98 -15.61
C TYR A 191 -1.23 15.87 -14.37
N ASP A 192 -2.30 15.63 -13.61
CA ASP A 192 -2.58 16.30 -12.35
C ASP A 192 -1.86 15.63 -11.17
N ILE A 193 -1.65 14.31 -11.25
CA ILE A 193 -1.08 13.49 -10.19
C ILE A 193 -0.06 12.54 -10.81
N ILE A 194 1.19 12.57 -10.33
CA ILE A 194 2.24 11.65 -10.77
C ILE A 194 2.78 10.88 -9.57
N ILE A 195 2.73 9.56 -9.64
CA ILE A 195 3.01 8.66 -8.51
C ILE A 195 4.21 7.78 -8.84
N ASN A 196 5.27 7.87 -8.05
CA ASN A 196 6.30 6.83 -8.01
C ASN A 196 5.84 5.68 -7.13
N ALA A 197 5.54 4.54 -7.77
CA ALA A 197 5.25 3.27 -7.11
C ALA A 197 6.31 2.20 -7.43
N THR A 198 7.51 2.63 -7.81
CA THR A 198 8.67 1.78 -8.08
C THR A 198 9.60 1.69 -6.87
N SER A 199 10.70 0.96 -7.00
CA SER A 199 11.79 0.94 -6.02
C SER A 199 12.81 2.07 -6.20
N LEU A 200 12.70 2.89 -7.26
CA LEU A 200 13.64 3.97 -7.54
C LEU A 200 13.49 5.07 -6.49
N GLY A 201 14.56 5.30 -5.73
CA GLY A 201 14.59 6.24 -4.60
C GLY A 201 14.87 5.55 -3.26
N LEU A 202 14.91 4.22 -3.22
CA LEU A 202 15.32 3.44 -2.04
C LEU A 202 16.83 3.53 -1.81
N HIS A 203 17.61 3.56 -2.89
CA HIS A 203 19.06 3.62 -2.81
C HIS A 203 19.58 5.02 -3.14
N LYS A 204 20.67 5.43 -2.47
CA LYS A 204 21.27 6.75 -2.64
C LYS A 204 21.70 7.03 -4.08
N ASP A 205 22.02 6.01 -4.86
CA ASP A 205 22.51 6.16 -6.24
C ASP A 205 21.42 5.93 -7.30
N ASP A 206 20.17 5.68 -6.88
CA ASP A 206 19.06 5.53 -7.80
C ASP A 206 18.87 6.81 -8.63
N LYS A 207 18.58 6.61 -9.92
CA LYS A 207 18.09 7.64 -10.82
C LYS A 207 16.69 8.09 -10.40
N LEU A 208 16.30 9.28 -10.83
CA LEU A 208 14.91 9.70 -10.69
C LEU A 208 14.01 8.81 -11.57
N PRO A 209 12.79 8.47 -11.10
CA PRO A 209 11.84 7.69 -11.90
C PRO A 209 11.32 8.47 -13.12
N PHE A 210 11.34 9.81 -13.07
CA PHE A 210 10.99 10.72 -14.16
C PHE A 210 11.56 12.12 -13.90
N ASP A 211 11.54 12.96 -14.93
CA ASP A 211 11.95 14.35 -14.79
C ASP A 211 10.79 15.25 -14.31
N VAL A 212 11.00 15.92 -13.18
CA VAL A 212 10.03 16.82 -12.54
C VAL A 212 9.96 18.20 -13.23
N SER A 213 10.91 18.53 -14.13
CA SER A 213 10.76 19.73 -14.98
C SER A 213 9.66 19.56 -16.03
N GLU A 214 9.39 18.33 -16.45
CA GLU A 214 8.40 17.99 -17.49
C GLU A 214 6.97 17.87 -16.96
N THR A 215 6.74 18.14 -15.66
CA THR A 215 5.42 18.09 -15.03
C THR A 215 4.80 19.49 -14.98
N SER A 216 3.47 19.55 -14.93
CA SER A 216 2.76 20.81 -14.63
C SER A 216 3.19 21.37 -13.27
N SER A 217 3.20 22.70 -13.14
CA SER A 217 3.50 23.38 -11.86
C SER A 217 2.50 23.03 -10.76
N ASN A 218 1.26 22.69 -11.13
CA ASN A 218 0.19 22.32 -10.21
C ASN A 218 0.09 20.81 -9.98
N ALA A 219 0.94 20.00 -10.62
CA ALA A 219 0.89 18.56 -10.48
C ALA A 219 1.36 18.10 -9.09
N VAL A 220 0.58 17.23 -8.45
CA VAL A 220 0.98 16.60 -7.19
C VAL A 220 1.96 15.47 -7.48
N ILE A 221 3.15 15.55 -6.90
CA ILE A 221 4.19 14.52 -7.01
C ILE A 221 4.16 13.64 -5.77
N ALA A 222 3.78 12.37 -5.95
CA ALA A 222 3.68 11.40 -4.87
C ALA A 222 4.79 10.34 -4.96
N ASP A 223 5.31 9.92 -3.81
CA ASP A 223 6.25 8.81 -3.70
C ASP A 223 5.80 7.87 -2.57
N ILE A 224 5.70 6.57 -2.85
CA ILE A 224 5.25 5.59 -1.85
C ILE A 224 6.39 5.13 -0.93
N ILE A 225 7.63 5.53 -1.23
CA ILE A 225 8.79 5.22 -0.41
C ILE A 225 8.69 5.98 0.92
N MET A 226 8.81 5.24 2.02
CA MET A 226 8.73 5.79 3.38
C MET A 226 10.08 6.21 3.95
N GLN A 227 11.14 5.49 3.55
CA GLN A 227 12.49 5.69 4.05
C GLN A 227 13.43 5.66 2.85
N PRO A 228 14.16 6.76 2.58
CA PRO A 228 14.14 8.04 3.31
C PRO A 228 12.80 8.78 3.19
N LEU A 229 12.45 9.60 4.20
CA LEU A 229 11.20 10.40 4.17
C LEU A 229 11.16 11.35 2.98
N GLU A 230 12.27 12.02 2.68
CA GLU A 230 12.40 12.84 1.48
C GLU A 230 13.29 12.14 0.44
N THR A 231 12.66 11.49 -0.52
CA THR A 231 13.37 10.91 -1.67
C THR A 231 13.95 12.00 -2.58
N LYS A 232 14.89 11.65 -3.45
CA LYS A 232 15.43 12.58 -4.46
C LYS A 232 14.31 13.19 -5.33
N LEU A 233 13.28 12.40 -5.62
CA LEU A 233 12.12 12.83 -6.38
C LEU A 233 11.38 13.96 -5.65
N LEU A 234 10.99 13.72 -4.39
CA LEU A 234 10.25 14.70 -3.61
C LEU A 234 11.08 15.96 -3.33
N LYS A 235 12.40 15.83 -3.11
CA LYS A 235 13.31 16.98 -2.99
C LYS A 235 13.34 17.83 -4.26
N LYS A 236 13.46 17.21 -5.44
CA LYS A 236 13.44 17.92 -6.72
C LYS A 236 12.09 18.59 -6.97
N ALA A 237 10.98 17.90 -6.67
CA ALA A 237 9.63 18.44 -6.77
C ALA A 237 9.44 19.68 -5.89
N LYS A 238 9.82 19.62 -4.61
CA LYS A 238 9.81 20.77 -3.71
C LYS A 238 10.67 21.93 -4.21
N LYS A 239 11.91 21.66 -4.65
CA LYS A 239 12.81 22.69 -5.17
C LYS A 239 12.21 23.45 -6.35
N LEU A 240 11.44 22.75 -7.17
CA LEU A 240 10.75 23.34 -8.30
C LEU A 240 9.34 23.87 -7.92
N GLY A 241 8.93 23.83 -6.66
CA GLY A 241 7.65 24.38 -6.19
C GLY A 241 6.41 23.51 -6.49
N ARG A 242 6.59 22.20 -6.70
CA ARG A 242 5.47 21.27 -6.94
C ARG A 242 4.88 20.83 -5.59
N PRO A 243 3.54 20.69 -5.48
CA PRO A 243 2.94 19.98 -4.35
C PRO A 243 3.48 18.54 -4.26
N VAL A 244 3.71 18.06 -3.04
CA VAL A 244 4.25 16.71 -2.82
C VAL A 244 3.41 15.90 -1.84
N LEU A 245 3.28 14.60 -2.10
CA LEU A 245 2.75 13.63 -1.16
C LEU A 245 3.84 12.66 -0.71
N PHE A 246 4.07 12.61 0.61
CA PHE A 246 5.02 11.69 1.22
C PHE A 246 4.44 10.31 1.44
N GLY A 247 5.28 9.28 1.29
CA GLY A 247 4.89 7.88 1.53
C GLY A 247 4.43 7.60 2.95
N LYS A 248 4.83 8.42 3.94
CA LYS A 248 4.35 8.27 5.33
C LYS A 248 2.82 8.34 5.45
N TYR A 249 2.17 9.20 4.65
CA TYR A 249 0.72 9.39 4.73
C TYR A 249 -0.06 8.16 4.28
N MET A 250 0.52 7.35 3.39
CA MET A 250 -0.06 6.07 2.98
C MET A 250 -0.14 5.08 4.15
N ILE A 251 0.82 5.07 5.08
CA ILE A 251 0.80 4.16 6.24
C ILE A 251 0.04 4.77 7.41
N GLU A 252 0.25 6.06 7.71
CA GLU A 252 -0.46 6.76 8.79
C GLU A 252 -1.97 6.61 8.60
N SER A 253 -2.45 6.74 7.36
CA SER A 253 -3.88 6.59 7.05
C SER A 253 -4.39 5.14 7.04
N GLN A 254 -3.50 4.14 7.10
CA GLN A 254 -3.91 2.74 7.28
C GLN A 254 -4.22 2.38 8.72
N ILE A 255 -3.82 3.20 9.70
CA ILE A 255 -4.03 2.91 11.11
C ILE A 255 -5.52 2.75 11.39
N ASP A 256 -6.33 3.74 11.04
CA ASP A 256 -7.77 3.71 11.29
C ASP A 256 -8.48 2.63 10.47
N LEU A 257 -8.06 2.42 9.21
CA LEU A 257 -8.58 1.34 8.38
C LEU A 257 -8.32 -0.03 9.01
N ALA A 258 -7.12 -0.25 9.53
CA ALA A 258 -6.74 -1.49 10.19
C ALA A 258 -7.48 -1.69 11.51
N GLY A 259 -7.63 -0.66 12.35
CA GLY A 259 -8.37 -0.82 13.61
C GLY A 259 -9.84 -1.12 13.42
N ASN A 260 -10.49 -0.45 12.46
CA ASN A 260 -11.87 -0.76 12.09
C ASN A 260 -11.98 -2.20 11.56
N PHE A 261 -11.04 -2.62 10.69
CA PHE A 261 -10.99 -4.00 10.20
C PHE A 261 -10.79 -5.01 11.32
N LEU A 262 -9.99 -4.70 12.33
CA LEU A 262 -9.72 -5.57 13.48
C LEU A 262 -10.79 -5.51 14.58
N ASP A 263 -11.87 -4.74 14.36
CA ASP A 263 -12.95 -4.50 15.34
C ASP A 263 -12.41 -3.96 16.69
N LEU A 264 -11.44 -3.04 16.63
CA LEU A 264 -10.75 -2.50 17.80
C LEU A 264 -11.24 -1.13 18.28
N TRP A 265 -11.82 -0.33 17.37
CA TRP A 265 -12.44 0.96 17.67
C TRP A 265 -13.52 1.31 16.64
#